data_AF-A0A0X3XPP4-F1
#
_entry.id   AF-A0A0X3XPP4-F1
#
_cell.length_a   1.000
_cell.length_b   1.000
_cell.length_c   1.000
_cell.angle_alpha   90.00
_cell.angle_beta   90.00
_cell.angle_gamma   90.00
#
_symmetry.space_group_name_H-M   'P 1'
#
loop_
_entity.id
_entity.type
_entity.pdbx_description
1 polymer ?
#
loop_
_entity_poly.entity_id
_entity_poly.type
_entity_poly.pdbx_seq_one_letter_code
_entity_poly.pdbx_strand_id
1 'polypeptide(L)'
;MERKEARLRSDQLTELAELRRHVSSRRRDKSEIITDNTLIRVAVDLLLQGHSHRLHGDTEEALLQSVLPRRRAAAAQDGTGLEGSGVNGEAR
;
A
#
# COMPACT_ATOMS: atom_id res chain seq x y z
N MET A 1 -11.93 13.28 20.62
CA MET A 1 -10.73 13.50 19.76
C MET A 1 -10.49 14.98 19.66
N GLU A 2 -9.24 15.42 19.72
CA GLU A 2 -8.86 16.82 19.60
C GLU A 2 -8.53 17.16 18.14
N ARG A 3 -8.76 18.42 17.74
CA ARG A 3 -8.48 18.87 16.36
C ARG A 3 -7.01 19.29 16.25
N LYS A 4 -6.30 18.68 15.30
CA LYS A 4 -4.96 19.10 14.86
C LYS A 4 -4.98 19.34 13.36
N GLU A 5 -4.36 20.42 12.92
CA GLU A 5 -4.21 20.69 11.49
C GLU A 5 -3.04 19.88 10.93
N ALA A 6 -3.31 19.14 9.86
CA ALA A 6 -2.31 18.38 9.12
C ALA A 6 -2.41 18.78 7.64
N ARG A 7 -1.28 19.15 7.04
CA ARG A 7 -1.20 19.42 5.60
C ARG A 7 -0.82 18.12 4.92
N LEU A 8 -1.68 17.66 4.02
CA LEU A 8 -1.45 16.49 3.19
C LEU A 8 -1.25 16.92 1.75
N ARG A 9 -0.38 16.20 1.04
CA ARG A 9 -0.18 16.40 -0.40
C ARG A 9 -1.40 15.90 -1.18
N SER A 10 -1.57 16.41 -2.40
CA SER A 10 -2.74 16.11 -3.24
C SER A 10 -2.84 14.63 -3.65
N ASP A 11 -1.70 13.98 -3.86
CA ASP A 11 -1.58 12.53 -4.10
C ASP A 11 -2.07 11.75 -2.87
N GLN A 12 -1.61 12.10 -1.67
CA GLN A 12 -2.03 11.47 -0.42
C GLN A 12 -3.55 11.58 -0.18
N LEU A 13 -4.15 12.74 -0.50
CA LEU A 13 -5.59 12.93 -0.39
C LEU A 13 -6.36 12.02 -1.36
N THR A 14 -5.88 11.91 -2.60
CA THR A 14 -6.47 11.03 -3.62
C THR A 14 -6.39 9.57 -3.19
N GLU A 15 -5.20 9.12 -2.78
CA GLU A 15 -4.96 7.75 -2.34
C GLU A 15 -5.74 7.38 -1.07
N LEU A 16 -5.86 8.29 -0.09
CA LEU A 16 -6.70 8.09 1.09
C LEU A 16 -8.17 7.93 0.72
N ALA A 17 -8.68 8.74 -0.21
CA ALA A 17 -10.06 8.65 -0.65
C ALA A 17 -10.35 7.31 -1.36
N GLU A 18 -9.40 6.82 -2.17
CA GLU A 18 -9.48 5.50 -2.82
C GLU A 18 -9.42 4.36 -1.80
N LEU A 19 -8.46 4.41 -0.86
CA LEU A 19 -8.33 3.43 0.21
C LEU A 19 -9.59 3.37 1.06
N ARG A 20 -10.17 4.52 1.43
CA ARG A 20 -11.44 4.60 2.16
C ARG A 20 -12.56 3.89 1.42
N ARG A 21 -12.70 4.11 0.10
CA ARG A 21 -13.72 3.43 -0.73
C ARG A 21 -13.47 1.93 -0.77
N HIS A 22 -12.22 1.51 -0.95
CA HIS A 22 -11.83 0.10 -0.98
C HIS A 22 -12.10 -0.61 0.34
N VAL A 23 -11.74 -0.01 1.48
CA VAL A 23 -12.00 -0.57 2.81
C VAL A 23 -13.51 -0.63 3.05
N SER A 24 -14.25 0.43 2.75
CA SER A 24 -15.70 0.50 2.99
C SER A 24 -16.48 -0.52 2.16
N SER A 25 -16.06 -0.81 0.93
CA SER A 25 -16.73 -1.80 0.08
C SER A 25 -16.54 -3.25 0.56
N ARG A 26 -15.42 -3.53 1.23
CA ARG A 26 -15.07 -4.87 1.72
C ARG A 26 -15.60 -5.17 3.12
N ARG A 27 -16.14 -4.18 3.82
CA ARG A 27 -16.67 -4.34 5.17
C ARG A 27 -17.99 -5.10 5.17
N ARG A 28 -18.07 -6.10 6.05
CA ARG A 28 -19.30 -6.84 6.35
C ARG A 28 -20.24 -6.00 7.22
N ASP A 29 -19.71 -5.38 8.27
CA ASP A 29 -20.45 -4.44 9.10
C ASP A 29 -20.17 -3.00 8.67
N LYS A 30 -21.25 -2.23 8.45
CA LYS A 30 -21.25 -0.84 7.97
C LYS A 30 -21.84 0.13 9.00
N SER A 31 -21.99 -0.29 10.26
CA SER A 31 -22.49 0.52 11.38
C SER A 31 -21.65 1.78 11.62
N GLU A 32 -20.32 1.66 11.62
CA GLU A 32 -19.40 2.79 11.71
C GLU A 32 -19.07 3.36 10.33
N ILE A 33 -19.03 4.69 10.20
CA ILE A 33 -18.57 5.37 8.99
C ILE A 33 -17.04 5.50 9.02
N ILE A 34 -16.36 4.95 8.03
CA ILE A 34 -14.92 5.15 7.86
C ILE A 34 -14.67 6.42 7.04
N THR A 35 -13.88 7.31 7.61
CA THR A 35 -13.47 8.60 7.02
C THR A 35 -11.96 8.65 6.83
N ASP A 36 -11.46 9.65 6.11
CA ASP A 36 -10.01 9.86 5.95
C ASP A 36 -9.35 10.06 7.32
N ASN A 37 -10.02 10.77 8.24
CA ASN A 37 -9.58 10.90 9.64
C ASN A 37 -9.49 9.55 10.37
N THR A 38 -10.27 8.55 9.97
CA THR A 38 -10.14 7.20 10.55
C THR A 38 -8.88 6.52 10.05
N LEU A 39 -8.58 6.62 8.76
CA LEU A 39 -7.35 6.08 8.19
C LEU A 39 -6.10 6.81 8.70
N ILE A 40 -6.15 8.13 8.87
CA ILE A 40 -5.06 8.93 9.44
C ILE A 40 -4.78 8.48 10.88
N ARG A 41 -5.80 8.24 11.69
CA ARG A 41 -5.62 7.72 13.06
C ARG A 41 -4.96 6.35 13.07
N VAL A 42 -5.42 5.44 12.21
CA VAL A 42 -4.77 4.12 12.05
C VAL A 42 -3.32 4.26 11.62
N ALA A 43 -2.99 5.15 10.68
CA ALA A 43 -1.62 5.40 10.25
C ALA A 43 -0.74 5.95 11.39
N VAL A 44 -1.28 6.86 12.21
CA VAL A 44 -0.60 7.38 13.41
C VAL A 44 -0.34 6.26 14.41
N ASP A 45 -1.31 5.40 14.69
CA ASP A 45 -1.14 4.26 15.60
C ASP A 45 -0.08 3.28 15.07
N LEU A 46 -0.13 2.95 13.77
CA LEU A 46 0.87 2.09 13.13
C LEU A 46 2.29 2.68 13.23
N LEU A 47 2.42 4.00 13.08
CA LEU A 47 3.70 4.68 13.22
C LEU A 47 4.20 4.61 14.66
N LEU A 48 3.38 5.04 15.63
CA LEU A 48 3.78 5.16 17.02
C LEU A 48 4.06 3.79 17.66
N GLN A 49 3.22 2.80 17.38
CA GLN A 49 3.31 1.48 18.01
C GLN A 49 4.24 0.53 17.24
N GLY A 50 4.24 0.60 15.90
CA GLY A 50 4.94 -0.38 15.06
C GLY A 50 6.29 0.07 14.51
N HIS A 51 6.49 1.37 14.30
CA HIS A 51 7.60 1.86 13.47
C HIS A 51 8.45 2.95 14.12
N SER A 52 8.04 3.48 15.28
CA SER A 52 8.72 4.58 15.97
C SER A 52 10.19 4.31 16.23
N HIS A 53 10.53 3.10 16.69
CA HIS A 53 11.92 2.67 16.93
C HIS A 53 12.78 2.54 15.66
N ARG A 54 12.17 2.56 14.46
CA ARG A 54 12.87 2.47 13.17
C ARG A 54 13.13 3.82 12.53
N LEU A 55 12.47 4.89 13.00
CA LEU A 55 12.61 6.22 12.43
C LEU A 55 14.04 6.73 12.60
N HIS A 56 14.67 7.08 11.49
CA HIS A 56 15.99 7.71 11.46
C HIS A 56 16.15 8.60 10.22
N GLY A 57 17.05 9.58 10.31
CA GLY A 57 17.29 10.60 9.29
C GLY A 57 16.62 11.94 9.60
N ASP A 58 17.00 12.96 8.84
CA ASP A 58 16.69 14.38 9.17
C ASP A 58 15.66 15.02 8.23
N THR A 59 15.20 14.30 7.21
CA THR A 59 14.23 14.78 6.22
C THR A 59 12.98 13.91 6.21
N GLU A 60 11.85 14.47 5.76
CA GLU A 60 10.60 13.70 5.59
C GLU A 60 10.83 12.46 4.73
N GLU A 61 11.57 12.60 3.63
CA GLU A 61 11.91 11.49 2.73
C GLU A 61 12.76 10.42 3.45
N ALA A 62 13.78 10.82 4.21
CA ALA A 62 14.61 9.87 4.95
C ALA A 62 13.80 9.12 6.03
N LEU A 63 12.96 9.84 6.77
CA LEU A 63 12.06 9.26 7.76
C LEU A 63 11.09 8.28 7.09
N LEU A 64 10.53 8.63 5.94
CA LEU A 64 9.63 7.76 5.18
C LEU A 64 10.34 6.48 4.73
N GLN A 65 11.53 6.59 4.12
CA GLN A 65 12.31 5.43 3.67
C GLN A 65 12.76 4.52 4.83
N SER A 66 12.94 5.07 6.04
CA SER A 66 13.32 4.26 7.21
C SER A 66 12.25 3.27 7.65
N VAL A 67 10.97 3.58 7.41
CA VAL A 67 9.82 2.79 7.86
C VAL A 67 9.12 2.05 6.72
N LEU A 68 9.15 2.58 5.49
CA LEU A 68 8.59 1.88 4.34
C LEU A 68 9.35 0.57 4.10
N PRO A 69 8.64 -0.56 3.88
CA PRO A 69 9.29 -1.76 3.43
C PRO A 69 9.96 -1.46 2.09
N ARG A 70 11.27 -1.74 2.00
CA ARG A 70 12.00 -1.69 0.74
C ARG A 70 11.22 -2.58 -0.22
N ARG A 71 10.49 -1.97 -1.16
CA ARG A 71 9.57 -2.68 -2.04
C ARG A 71 10.35 -3.84 -2.62
N ARG A 72 10.07 -5.07 -2.18
CA ARG A 72 10.73 -6.25 -2.73
C ARG A 72 10.39 -6.17 -4.21
N ALA A 73 11.41 -5.94 -5.04
CA ALA A 73 11.26 -5.76 -6.48
C ALA A 73 10.28 -6.84 -6.93
N ALA A 74 9.17 -6.40 -7.54
CA ALA A 74 8.06 -7.25 -7.94
C ALA A 74 8.63 -8.55 -8.49
N ALA A 75 8.37 -9.64 -7.79
CA ALA A 75 8.81 -10.96 -8.18
C ALA A 75 8.34 -11.21 -9.61
N ALA A 76 9.31 -11.64 -10.44
CA ALA A 76 9.14 -12.52 -11.59
C ALA A 76 7.77 -12.42 -12.27
N GLN A 77 7.69 -11.59 -13.32
CA GLN A 77 6.65 -11.77 -14.31
C GLN A 77 6.86 -13.14 -14.96
N ASP A 78 5.87 -13.99 -14.73
CA ASP A 78 5.60 -15.26 -15.36
C ASP A 78 5.98 -15.27 -16.86
N GLY A 79 7.03 -16.04 -17.18
CA GLY A 79 7.47 -16.34 -18.54
C GLY A 79 7.63 -17.83 -18.80
N THR A 80 7.10 -18.69 -17.95
CA THR A 80 7.00 -20.13 -18.21
C THR A 80 5.60 -20.44 -18.75
N GLY A 81 5.41 -20.15 -20.05
CA GLY A 81 4.21 -20.46 -20.81
C GLY A 81 4.56 -21.21 -22.09
N LEU A 82 4.85 -22.51 -21.94
CA LEU A 82 4.49 -23.60 -22.84
C LEU A 82 4.32 -23.27 -24.35
N GLU A 83 5.41 -23.39 -25.13
CA GLU A 83 5.29 -23.78 -26.54
C GLU A 83 5.55 -25.28 -26.67
N GLY A 84 4.49 -26.04 -26.44
CA GLY A 84 4.38 -27.42 -26.89
C GLY A 84 3.14 -27.52 -27.77
N SER A 85 3.30 -27.39 -29.09
CA SER A 85 2.44 -28.00 -30.11
C SER A 85 2.99 -27.68 -31.50
N GLY A 86 3.40 -28.72 -32.26
CA GLY A 86 3.90 -28.53 -33.62
C GLY A 86 4.52 -29.77 -34.25
N VAL A 87 3.71 -30.84 -34.29
CA VAL A 87 3.80 -32.02 -35.14
C VAL A 87 4.42 -31.81 -36.55
N ASN A 88 5.04 -32.90 -37.03
CA ASN A 88 5.07 -33.47 -38.39
C ASN A 88 6.30 -33.33 -39.30
N GLY A 89 6.63 -34.48 -39.91
CA GLY A 89 7.33 -34.65 -41.20
C GLY A 89 8.69 -35.33 -41.04
N GLU A 90 8.84 -36.64 -41.29
CA GLU A 90 9.19 -37.22 -42.62
C GLU A 90 10.49 -36.62 -43.20
N ALA A 91 11.45 -37.35 -43.77
CA ALA A 91 11.60 -38.74 -44.15
C ALA A 91 13.06 -38.97 -44.58
N ARG A 92 13.44 -40.25 -44.67
CA ARG A 92 14.59 -40.86 -45.36
C ARG A 92 15.89 -41.04 -44.58
#